data_AF-A0ABD0QZM1-F1
#
_entry.id   AF-A0ABD0QZM1-F1
#
_cell.length_a   1.000
_cell.length_b   1.000
_cell.length_c   1.000
_cell.angle_alpha   90.00
_cell.angle_beta   90.00
_cell.angle_gamma   90.00
#
_symmetry.space_group_name_H-M   'P 1'
#
loop_
_entity.id
_entity.type
_entity.pdbx_description
1 polymer ?
#
loop_
_entity_poly.entity_id
_entity_poly.type
_entity_poly.pdbx_seq_one_letter_code
_entity_poly.pdbx_strand_id
1 'polypeptide(L)'
;IPASACCPLIMTAVTTTRSTPLILAGMALERYISICFPLHYSHICTVTRTMWIIGVIFLLSFTPPLTDLFITVAKEPPRFFHASIFCDHSLLFRDRSIYYKNCVFDIVYFSFVFLTLLYTYCKIMLTARAASTDLVSAKKARNTVLLHGVQLLLCMLAFVVPSMQAPLIQLFPMYSLEIRYVNFLLVYIIPRFLSPMIYGFRDEKFRKYWLRYFVSKAHK
;
A
#
# COMPACT_ATOMS: atom_id res chain seq x y z
N ILE A 1 -2.58 -14.09 22.97
CA ILE A 1 -3.59 -14.65 22.04
C ILE A 1 -3.01 -15.95 21.46
N PRO A 2 -3.80 -17.02 21.28
CA PRO A 2 -3.34 -18.24 20.64
C PRO A 2 -2.77 -17.96 19.23
N ALA A 3 -1.70 -18.65 18.85
CA ALA A 3 -1.09 -18.48 17.53
C ALA A 3 -2.07 -18.78 16.38
N SER A 4 -2.98 -19.75 16.56
CA SER A 4 -4.05 -20.05 15.60
C SER A 4 -4.99 -18.87 15.34
N ALA A 5 -5.33 -18.09 16.36
CA ALA A 5 -6.16 -16.90 16.23
C ALA A 5 -5.37 -15.69 15.70
N CYS A 6 -4.07 -15.62 15.99
CA CYS A 6 -3.19 -14.57 15.45
C CYS A 6 -2.94 -14.75 13.95
N CYS A 7 -2.89 -16.00 13.46
CA CYS A 7 -2.62 -16.32 12.07
C CYS A 7 -3.50 -15.59 11.06
N PRO A 8 -4.85 -15.70 11.09
CA PRO A 8 -5.69 -15.00 10.13
C PRO A 8 -5.56 -13.47 10.22
N LEU A 9 -5.30 -12.92 11.41
CA LEU A 9 -5.10 -11.48 11.60
C LEU A 9 -3.84 -10.99 10.89
N ILE A 10 -2.71 -11.67 11.10
CA ILE A 10 -1.44 -11.31 10.44
C ILE A 10 -1.53 -11.54 8.93
N MET A 11 -2.10 -12.66 8.49
CA MET A 11 -2.27 -12.92 7.04
C MET A 11 -3.11 -11.83 6.36
N THR A 12 -4.21 -11.41 6.99
CA THR A 12 -5.06 -10.33 6.48
C THR A 12 -4.32 -8.99 6.47
N ALA A 13 -3.59 -8.67 7.55
CA ALA A 13 -2.81 -7.45 7.66
C ALA A 13 -1.74 -7.37 6.58
N VAL A 14 -0.96 -8.44 6.37
CA VAL A 14 0.09 -8.52 5.34
C VAL A 14 -0.50 -8.41 3.94
N THR A 15 -1.57 -9.16 3.66
CA THR A 15 -2.23 -9.16 2.35
C THR A 15 -2.71 -7.76 1.99
N THR A 16 -3.44 -7.10 2.90
CA THR A 16 -4.00 -5.75 2.67
C THR A 16 -2.92 -4.67 2.56
N THR A 17 -1.84 -4.79 3.34
CA THR A 17 -0.70 -3.88 3.28
C THR A 17 0.05 -4.01 1.95
N ARG A 18 0.26 -5.23 1.44
CA ARG A 18 0.93 -5.44 0.14
C ARG A 18 0.04 -5.15 -1.08
N SER A 19 -1.26 -5.37 -0.98
CA SER A 19 -2.20 -5.09 -2.09
C SER A 19 -2.35 -3.59 -2.35
N THR A 20 -2.23 -2.76 -1.31
CA THR A 20 -2.47 -1.31 -1.42
C THR A 20 -1.55 -0.61 -2.44
N PRO A 21 -0.20 -0.77 -2.40
CA PRO A 21 0.67 -0.18 -3.41
C PRO A 21 0.47 -0.75 -4.82
N LEU A 22 0.14 -2.04 -4.94
CA LEU A 22 -0.15 -2.68 -6.24
C LEU A 22 -1.42 -2.10 -6.87
N ILE A 23 -2.48 -1.89 -6.08
CA ILE A 23 -3.71 -1.21 -6.53
C ILE A 23 -3.38 0.22 -6.96
N LEU A 24 -2.52 0.92 -6.21
CA LEU A 24 -2.10 2.28 -6.57
C LEU A 24 -1.36 2.33 -7.91
N ALA A 25 -0.47 1.37 -8.18
CA ALA A 25 0.19 1.23 -9.48
C ALA A 25 -0.84 0.98 -10.60
N GLY A 26 -1.82 0.10 -10.37
CA GLY A 26 -2.92 -0.13 -11.31
C GLY A 26 -3.73 1.15 -11.60
N MET A 27 -4.10 1.90 -10.56
CA MET A 27 -4.80 3.18 -10.72
C MET A 27 -3.97 4.21 -11.49
N ALA A 28 -2.66 4.29 -11.25
CA ALA A 28 -1.78 5.19 -11.98
C ALA A 28 -1.65 4.81 -13.46
N LEU A 29 -1.59 3.51 -13.76
CA LEU A 29 -1.58 3.00 -15.13
C LEU A 29 -2.89 3.31 -15.86
N GLU A 30 -4.03 3.13 -15.19
CA GLU A 30 -5.35 3.50 -15.72
C GLU A 30 -5.40 4.99 -16.07
N ARG A 31 -4.90 5.86 -15.17
CA ARG A 31 -4.82 7.30 -15.43
C ARG A 31 -3.90 7.61 -16.63
N TYR A 32 -2.75 6.95 -16.74
CA TYR A 32 -1.86 7.09 -17.90
C TYR A 32 -2.57 6.73 -19.21
N ILE A 33 -3.25 5.58 -19.27
CA ILE A 33 -4.00 5.15 -20.46
C ILE A 33 -5.08 6.18 -20.82
N SER A 34 -5.81 6.71 -19.82
CA SER A 34 -6.86 7.71 -20.07
C SER A 34 -6.35 9.01 -20.69
N ILE A 35 -5.14 9.45 -20.32
CA ILE A 35 -4.56 10.72 -20.78
C ILE A 35 -3.85 10.53 -22.12
N CYS A 36 -3.04 9.48 -22.27
CA CYS A 36 -2.23 9.28 -23.46
C CYS A 36 -2.98 8.58 -24.60
N PHE A 37 -4.04 7.81 -24.30
CA PHE A 37 -4.79 7.03 -25.28
C PHE A 37 -6.32 7.14 -25.07
N PRO A 38 -6.90 8.35 -25.07
CA PRO A 38 -8.32 8.56 -24.75
C PRO A 38 -9.28 7.78 -25.66
N LEU A 39 -8.94 7.59 -26.94
CA LEU A 39 -9.75 6.85 -27.93
C LEU A 39 -9.83 5.33 -27.65
N HIS A 40 -8.82 4.75 -27.01
CA HIS A 40 -8.78 3.32 -26.69
C HIS A 40 -9.18 3.02 -25.24
N TYR A 41 -9.33 4.05 -24.40
CA TYR A 41 -9.63 3.90 -22.99
C TYR A 41 -10.94 3.14 -22.73
N SER A 42 -12.00 3.43 -23.49
CA SER A 42 -13.31 2.77 -23.34
C SER A 42 -13.28 1.28 -23.64
N HIS A 43 -12.34 0.82 -24.48
CA HIS A 43 -12.18 -0.58 -24.85
C HIS A 43 -11.20 -1.32 -23.91
N ILE A 44 -10.20 -0.62 -23.38
CA ILE A 44 -9.17 -1.22 -22.51
C ILE A 44 -9.61 -1.27 -21.04
N CYS A 45 -10.20 -0.19 -20.53
CA CYS A 45 -10.58 -0.03 -19.12
C CYS A 45 -12.05 -0.39 -18.89
N THR A 46 -12.39 -1.67 -19.12
CA THR A 46 -13.73 -2.20 -18.85
C THR A 46 -13.84 -2.72 -17.41
N VAL A 47 -15.04 -2.66 -16.83
CA VAL A 47 -15.31 -3.12 -15.45
C VAL A 47 -14.82 -4.56 -15.24
N THR A 48 -15.11 -5.45 -16.19
CA THR A 48 -14.69 -6.86 -16.12
C THR A 48 -13.18 -6.99 -16.07
N ARG A 49 -12.43 -6.27 -16.91
CA ARG A 49 -10.96 -6.30 -16.90
C ARG A 49 -10.38 -5.74 -15.61
N THR A 50 -10.93 -4.65 -15.10
CA THR A 50 -10.51 -4.07 -13.81
C THR A 50 -10.74 -5.07 -12.67
N MET A 51 -11.88 -5.76 -12.63
CA MET A 51 -12.15 -6.80 -11.63
C MET A 51 -11.15 -7.97 -11.72
N TRP A 52 -10.80 -8.39 -12.94
CA TRP A 52 -9.75 -9.39 -13.16
C TRP A 52 -8.39 -8.92 -12.62
N ILE A 53 -7.98 -7.69 -12.92
CA ILE A 53 -6.70 -7.11 -12.44
C ILE A 53 -6.69 -7.06 -10.90
N ILE A 54 -7.79 -6.62 -10.28
CA ILE A 54 -7.93 -6.61 -8.83
C ILE A 54 -7.78 -8.03 -8.27
N GLY A 55 -8.46 -9.01 -8.86
CA GLY A 55 -8.32 -10.43 -8.48
C GLY A 55 -6.87 -10.91 -8.53
N VAL A 56 -6.14 -10.60 -9.61
CA VAL A 56 -4.71 -10.92 -9.75
C VAL A 56 -3.87 -10.25 -8.66
N ILE A 57 -4.11 -8.97 -8.37
CA ILE A 57 -3.38 -8.25 -7.31
C ILE A 57 -3.61 -8.91 -5.95
N PHE A 58 -4.85 -9.30 -5.62
CA PHE A 58 -5.16 -9.99 -4.38
C PHE A 58 -4.48 -11.35 -4.30
N LEU A 59 -4.48 -12.13 -5.39
CA LEU A 59 -3.79 -13.43 -5.45
C LEU A 59 -2.28 -13.27 -5.23
N LEU A 60 -1.64 -12.32 -5.91
CA LEU A 60 -0.21 -12.02 -5.73
C LEU A 60 0.11 -11.55 -4.30
N SER A 61 -0.78 -10.76 -3.70
CA SER A 61 -0.60 -10.25 -2.33
C SER A 61 -0.82 -11.31 -1.26
N PHE A 62 -1.70 -12.28 -1.52
CA PHE A 62 -2.02 -13.40 -0.62
C PHE A 62 -0.98 -14.54 -0.69
N THR A 63 -0.27 -14.66 -1.81
CA THR A 63 0.71 -15.74 -2.01
C THR A 63 1.80 -15.77 -0.92
N PRO A 64 2.47 -14.65 -0.56
CA PRO A 64 3.49 -14.70 0.48
C PRO A 64 3.00 -15.15 1.87
N PRO A 65 1.94 -14.58 2.48
CA PRO A 65 1.48 -15.06 3.79
C PRO A 65 0.95 -16.50 3.74
N LEU A 66 0.43 -16.95 2.60
CA LEU A 66 0.06 -18.35 2.42
C LEU A 66 1.29 -19.26 2.45
N THR A 67 2.36 -18.90 1.74
CA THR A 67 3.64 -19.66 1.80
C THR A 67 4.26 -19.64 3.19
N ASP A 68 4.13 -18.54 3.94
CA ASP A 68 4.62 -18.44 5.32
C ASP A 68 3.88 -19.43 6.23
N LEU A 69 2.55 -19.52 6.08
CA LEU A 69 1.74 -20.51 6.79
C LEU A 69 2.16 -21.95 6.47
N PHE A 70 2.34 -22.28 5.19
CA PHE A 70 2.77 -23.64 4.81
C PHE A 70 4.13 -24.00 5.40
N ILE A 71 5.10 -23.07 5.38
CA ILE A 71 6.43 -23.30 5.98
C ILE A 71 6.31 -23.50 7.50
N THR A 72 5.52 -22.66 8.18
CA THR A 72 5.33 -22.78 9.63
C THR A 72 4.61 -24.07 10.00
N VAL A 73 3.57 -24.49 9.29
CA VAL A 73 2.88 -25.77 9.52
C VAL A 73 3.80 -26.96 9.30
N ALA A 74 4.71 -26.89 8.32
CA ALA A 74 5.65 -27.97 8.03
C ALA A 74 6.78 -28.10 9.06
N LYS A 75 7.18 -27.00 9.72
CA LYS A 75 8.34 -26.96 10.62
C LYS A 75 7.99 -26.91 12.10
N GLU A 76 6.88 -26.30 12.47
CA GLU A 76 6.47 -26.16 13.87
C GLU A 76 5.54 -27.29 14.30
N PRO A 77 5.67 -27.80 15.54
CA PRO A 77 4.78 -28.84 16.04
C PRO A 77 3.36 -28.28 16.26
N PRO A 78 2.29 -29.10 16.14
CA PRO A 78 0.91 -28.63 16.28
C PRO A 78 0.60 -27.88 17.59
N ARG A 79 1.29 -28.23 18.68
CA ARG A 79 1.21 -27.55 19.99
C ARG A 79 1.53 -26.05 19.92
N PHE A 80 2.35 -25.62 18.95
CA PHE A 80 2.68 -24.22 18.74
C PHE A 80 1.43 -23.37 18.45
N PHE A 81 0.49 -23.89 17.67
CA PHE A 81 -0.73 -23.16 17.29
C PHE A 81 -1.67 -22.89 18.48
N HIS A 82 -1.56 -23.69 19.54
CA HIS A 82 -2.31 -23.50 20.79
C HIS A 82 -1.55 -22.63 21.81
N ALA A 83 -0.26 -22.38 21.62
CA ALA A 83 0.54 -21.56 22.51
C ALA A 83 0.11 -20.10 22.44
N SER A 84 0.12 -19.42 23.59
CA SER A 84 -0.08 -17.98 23.66
C SER A 84 1.18 -17.25 23.22
N ILE A 85 1.04 -16.42 22.19
CA ILE A 85 2.11 -15.57 21.69
C ILE A 85 1.67 -14.11 21.68
N PHE A 86 2.66 -13.21 21.67
CA PHE A 86 2.44 -11.84 21.26
C PHE A 86 2.21 -11.83 19.75
N CYS A 87 1.10 -11.25 19.29
CA CYS A 87 0.69 -11.33 17.90
C CYS A 87 1.52 -10.38 17.03
N ASP A 88 2.65 -10.89 16.57
CA ASP A 88 3.59 -10.20 15.70
C ASP A 88 4.06 -11.16 14.61
N HIS A 89 4.23 -10.64 13.40
CA HIS A 89 4.64 -11.43 12.24
C HIS A 89 5.93 -12.22 12.50
N SER A 90 6.93 -11.61 13.14
CA SER A 90 8.23 -12.26 13.39
C SER A 90 8.17 -13.38 14.43
N LEU A 91 7.18 -13.35 15.34
CA LEU A 91 6.99 -14.36 16.37
C LEU A 91 6.14 -15.54 15.89
N LEU A 92 5.15 -15.26 15.03
CA LEU A 92 4.30 -16.27 14.39
C LEU A 92 5.06 -17.01 13.27
N PHE A 93 5.74 -16.26 12.39
CA PHE A 93 6.51 -16.77 11.27
C PHE A 93 8.01 -16.62 11.54
N ARG A 94 8.50 -17.37 12.53
CA ARG A 94 9.86 -17.23 13.08
C ARG A 94 10.98 -17.83 12.23
N ASP A 95 10.64 -18.64 11.23
CA ASP A 95 11.64 -19.33 10.43
C ASP A 95 12.45 -18.34 9.59
N ARG A 96 13.77 -18.51 9.59
CA ARG A 96 14.68 -17.58 8.89
C ARG A 96 14.47 -17.58 7.37
N SER A 97 14.03 -18.69 6.78
CA SER A 97 13.70 -18.75 5.35
C SER A 97 12.54 -17.82 5.00
N ILE A 98 11.55 -17.69 5.88
CA ILE A 98 10.41 -16.78 5.70
C ILE A 98 10.88 -15.33 5.64
N TYR A 99 11.80 -14.93 6.51
CA TYR A 99 12.37 -13.58 6.49
C TYR A 99 13.03 -13.27 5.14
N TYR A 100 13.97 -14.09 4.67
CA TYR A 100 14.67 -13.85 3.41
C TYR A 100 13.72 -13.87 2.21
N LYS A 101 12.78 -14.83 2.19
CA LYS A 101 11.73 -14.89 1.16
C LYS A 101 10.92 -13.61 1.12
N ASN A 102 10.45 -13.12 2.27
CA ASN A 102 9.64 -11.91 2.34
C ASN A 102 10.44 -10.66 1.95
N CYS A 103 11.72 -10.56 2.29
CA CYS A 103 12.59 -9.50 1.77
C CYS A 103 12.67 -9.52 0.24
N VAL A 104 12.81 -10.69 -0.38
CA VAL A 104 12.83 -10.82 -1.85
C VAL A 104 11.50 -10.36 -2.46
N PHE A 105 10.36 -10.83 -1.92
CA PHE A 105 9.04 -10.37 -2.40
C PHE A 105 8.85 -8.87 -2.23
N ASP A 106 9.22 -8.31 -1.08
CA ASP A 106 9.08 -6.89 -0.79
C ASP A 106 9.96 -6.05 -1.75
N ILE A 107 11.19 -6.48 -2.05
CA ILE A 107 12.07 -5.83 -3.04
C ILE A 107 11.46 -5.90 -4.45
N VAL A 108 11.02 -7.08 -4.89
CA VAL A 108 10.42 -7.25 -6.23
C VAL A 108 9.18 -6.39 -6.39
N TYR A 109 8.27 -6.40 -5.40
CA TYR A 109 7.05 -5.60 -5.42
C TYR A 109 7.38 -4.11 -5.35
N PHE A 110 8.32 -3.70 -4.51
CA PHE A 110 8.81 -2.32 -4.45
C PHE A 110 9.31 -1.87 -5.82
N SER A 111 10.22 -2.61 -6.45
CA SER A 111 10.80 -2.25 -7.74
C SER A 111 9.72 -2.17 -8.83
N PHE A 112 8.83 -3.15 -8.90
CA PHE A 112 7.73 -3.16 -9.87
C PHE A 112 6.80 -1.95 -9.73
N VAL A 113 6.34 -1.68 -8.51
CA VAL A 113 5.44 -0.55 -8.22
C VAL A 113 6.16 0.78 -8.47
N PHE A 114 7.41 0.90 -8.04
CA PHE A 114 8.20 2.13 -8.19
C PHE A 114 8.45 2.47 -9.66
N LEU A 115 8.89 1.50 -10.46
CA LEU A 115 9.13 1.69 -11.89
C LEU A 115 7.84 2.01 -12.65
N THR A 116 6.74 1.32 -12.33
CA THR A 116 5.42 1.60 -12.94
C THR A 116 4.97 3.02 -12.66
N LEU A 117 5.10 3.47 -11.40
CA LEU A 117 4.71 4.82 -11.00
C LEU A 117 5.62 5.87 -11.63
N LEU A 118 6.94 5.67 -11.62
CA LEU A 118 7.89 6.57 -12.27
C LEU A 118 7.59 6.70 -13.78
N TYR A 119 7.38 5.58 -14.46
CA TYR A 119 7.10 5.56 -15.90
C TYR A 119 5.81 6.30 -16.25
N THR A 120 4.69 5.90 -15.62
CA THR A 120 3.37 6.50 -15.88
C THR A 120 3.40 8.00 -15.60
N TYR A 121 4.03 8.39 -14.51
CA TYR A 121 4.18 9.78 -14.11
C TYR A 121 4.99 10.62 -15.10
N CYS A 122 6.17 10.14 -15.51
CA CYS A 122 7.01 10.81 -16.50
C CYS A 122 6.26 11.03 -17.81
N LYS A 123 5.54 10.00 -18.29
CA LYS A 123 4.76 10.11 -19.53
C LYS A 123 3.61 11.09 -19.40
N ILE A 124 2.85 11.06 -18.31
CA ILE A 124 1.76 12.02 -18.06
C ILE A 124 2.29 13.45 -18.05
N MET A 125 3.41 13.71 -17.37
CA MET A 125 4.01 15.06 -17.33
C MET A 125 4.44 15.53 -18.72
N LEU A 126 5.09 14.67 -19.51
CA LEU A 126 5.52 15.00 -20.86
C LEU A 126 4.32 15.32 -21.77
N THR A 127 3.28 14.48 -21.74
CA THR A 127 2.05 14.73 -22.50
C THR A 127 1.33 16.00 -22.05
N ALA A 128 1.25 16.24 -20.74
CA ALA A 128 0.65 17.46 -20.21
C ALA A 128 1.42 18.73 -20.63
N ARG A 129 2.76 18.69 -20.60
CA ARG A 129 3.61 19.80 -21.05
C ARG A 129 3.48 20.05 -22.55
N ALA A 130 3.39 19.01 -23.36
CA ALA A 130 3.19 19.14 -24.81
C ALA A 130 1.82 19.74 -25.15
N ALA A 131 0.81 19.53 -24.30
CA ALA A 131 -0.54 20.06 -24.49
C ALA A 131 -0.78 21.44 -23.85
N SER A 132 0.08 21.90 -22.94
CA SER A 132 -0.13 23.14 -22.17
C SER A 132 0.58 24.34 -22.78
N THR A 133 -0.18 25.36 -23.21
CA THR A 133 0.30 26.72 -23.52
C THR A 133 0.27 27.67 -22.30
N ASP A 134 -0.27 27.23 -21.16
CA ASP A 134 -0.64 28.12 -20.04
C ASP A 134 -0.02 27.72 -18.67
N LEU A 135 0.69 28.66 -18.04
CA LEU A 135 1.48 28.50 -16.80
C LEU A 135 0.61 28.15 -15.57
N VAL A 136 -0.68 28.51 -15.58
CA VAL A 136 -1.62 28.22 -14.49
C VAL A 136 -1.97 26.73 -14.43
N SER A 137 -2.13 26.09 -15.58
CA SER A 137 -2.37 24.64 -15.70
C SER A 137 -1.17 23.82 -15.18
N ALA A 138 0.05 24.28 -15.49
CA ALA A 138 1.29 23.66 -15.01
C ALA A 138 1.44 23.71 -13.48
N LYS A 139 1.01 24.80 -12.83
CA LYS A 139 1.04 24.94 -11.35
C LYS A 139 0.02 24.02 -10.66
N LYS A 140 -1.17 23.86 -11.23
CA LYS A 140 -2.21 22.93 -10.74
C LYS A 140 -1.80 21.46 -10.93
N ALA A 141 -1.18 21.14 -12.07
CA ALA A 141 -0.56 19.83 -12.31
C ALA A 141 0.52 19.55 -11.24
N ARG A 142 1.42 20.50 -10.96
CA ARG A 142 2.50 20.37 -9.94
C ARG A 142 2.00 20.15 -8.51
N ASN A 143 0.90 20.77 -8.09
CA ASN A 143 0.35 20.53 -6.74
C ASN A 143 -0.26 19.12 -6.61
N THR A 144 -0.90 18.63 -7.66
CA THR A 144 -1.48 17.28 -7.71
C THR A 144 -0.36 16.21 -7.69
N VAL A 145 0.72 16.49 -8.42
CA VAL A 145 1.98 15.73 -8.43
C VAL A 145 2.56 15.55 -7.02
N LEU A 146 2.62 16.63 -6.23
CA LEU A 146 3.31 16.62 -4.94
C LEU A 146 2.52 15.78 -3.93
N LEU A 147 1.19 15.85 -3.97
CA LEU A 147 0.30 14.96 -3.22
C LEU A 147 0.43 13.49 -3.63
N HIS A 148 0.55 13.20 -4.94
CA HIS A 148 0.84 11.84 -5.42
C HIS A 148 2.23 11.35 -5.01
N GLY A 149 3.23 12.23 -4.91
CA GLY A 149 4.57 11.91 -4.41
C GLY A 149 4.58 11.55 -2.92
N VAL A 150 3.78 12.23 -2.10
CA VAL A 150 3.63 11.88 -0.68
C VAL A 150 2.93 10.53 -0.51
N GLN A 151 1.83 10.30 -1.25
CA GLN A 151 1.16 8.99 -1.29
C GLN A 151 2.13 7.89 -1.73
N LEU A 152 2.92 8.13 -2.78
CA LEU A 152 3.95 7.21 -3.27
C LEU A 152 4.95 6.85 -2.17
N LEU A 153 5.54 7.85 -1.50
CA LEU A 153 6.52 7.62 -0.43
C LEU A 153 5.92 6.77 0.69
N LEU A 154 4.72 7.10 1.15
CA LEU A 154 4.03 6.38 2.22
C LEU A 154 3.68 4.95 1.83
N CYS A 155 3.26 4.71 0.58
CA CYS A 155 3.01 3.36 0.09
C CYS A 155 4.29 2.55 -0.08
N MET A 156 5.41 3.18 -0.42
CA MET A 156 6.71 2.51 -0.53
C MET A 156 7.26 2.08 0.84
N LEU A 157 7.00 2.86 1.88
CA LEU A 157 7.34 2.48 3.26
C LEU A 157 6.69 1.16 3.68
N ALA A 158 5.54 0.79 3.10
CA ALA A 158 4.84 -0.45 3.41
C ALA A 158 5.64 -1.72 3.03
N PHE A 159 6.57 -1.63 2.08
CA PHE A 159 7.47 -2.74 1.72
C PHE A 159 8.79 -2.70 2.50
N VAL A 160 9.31 -1.50 2.79
CA VAL A 160 10.63 -1.33 3.41
C VAL A 160 10.58 -1.54 4.91
N VAL A 161 9.64 -0.87 5.60
CA VAL A 161 9.63 -0.80 7.07
C VAL A 161 9.44 -2.17 7.74
N PRO A 162 8.51 -3.06 7.30
CA PRO A 162 8.37 -4.38 7.90
C PRO A 162 9.64 -5.24 7.79
N SER A 163 10.30 -5.20 6.63
CA SER A 163 11.56 -5.92 6.39
C SER A 163 12.74 -5.36 7.22
N MET A 164 12.70 -4.06 7.53
CA MET A 164 13.69 -3.39 8.38
C MET A 164 13.43 -3.53 9.88
N GLN A 165 12.25 -3.97 10.31
CA GLN A 165 11.92 -4.08 11.73
C GLN A 165 12.88 -4.98 12.50
N ALA A 166 13.15 -6.18 11.99
CA ALA A 166 14.04 -7.16 12.64
C ALA A 166 15.47 -6.61 12.84
N PRO A 167 16.17 -6.08 11.82
CA PRO A 167 17.49 -5.50 12.03
C PRO A 167 17.47 -4.25 12.93
N LEU A 168 16.41 -3.43 12.90
CA LEU A 168 16.30 -2.27 13.80
C LEU A 168 16.20 -2.70 15.28
N ILE A 169 15.41 -3.74 15.57
CA ILE A 169 15.29 -4.31 16.91
C ILE A 169 16.61 -4.95 17.36
N GLN A 170 17.34 -5.59 16.44
CA GLN A 170 18.66 -6.15 16.76
C GLN A 170 19.68 -5.07 17.11
N LEU A 171 19.65 -3.92 16.41
CA LEU A 171 20.54 -2.80 16.68
C LEU A 171 20.17 -2.04 17.96
N PHE A 172 18.86 -1.95 18.26
CA PHE A 172 18.31 -1.19 19.39
C PHE A 172 17.33 -2.03 20.23
N PRO A 173 17.80 -3.06 20.94
CA PRO A 173 16.92 -4.00 21.65
C PRO A 173 16.10 -3.34 22.76
N MET A 174 16.66 -2.31 23.41
CA MET A 174 15.99 -1.53 24.47
C MET A 174 14.74 -0.80 23.98
N TYR A 175 14.68 -0.48 22.69
CA TYR A 175 13.56 0.25 22.07
C TYR A 175 12.64 -0.64 21.24
N SER A 176 12.70 -1.97 21.47
CA SER A 176 11.95 -2.94 20.65
C SER A 176 10.44 -2.68 20.60
N LEU A 177 9.83 -2.27 21.73
CA LEU A 177 8.41 -1.93 21.80
C LEU A 177 8.09 -0.65 20.99
N GLU A 178 8.90 0.39 21.17
CA GLU A 178 8.75 1.68 20.49
C GLU A 178 8.90 1.52 18.97
N ILE A 179 9.89 0.75 18.53
CA ILE A 179 10.11 0.44 17.11
C ILE A 179 8.88 -0.25 16.52
N ARG A 180 8.33 -1.27 17.20
CA ARG A 180 7.12 -1.96 16.75
C ARG A 180 5.92 -1.02 16.68
N TYR A 181 5.76 -0.16 17.67
CA TYR A 181 4.66 0.79 17.74
C TYR A 181 4.74 1.84 16.62
N VAL A 182 5.92 2.43 16.41
CA VAL A 182 6.16 3.39 15.33
C VAL A 182 5.96 2.74 13.96
N ASN A 183 6.50 1.54 13.74
CA ASN A 183 6.29 0.80 12.50
C ASN A 183 4.80 0.51 12.26
N PHE A 184 4.07 0.13 13.31
CA PHE A 184 2.64 -0.09 13.24
C PHE A 184 1.90 1.17 12.76
N LEU A 185 2.20 2.33 13.36
CA LEU A 185 1.60 3.60 12.96
C LEU A 185 1.95 4.00 11.53
N LEU A 186 3.23 3.93 11.17
CA LEU A 186 3.75 4.36 9.87
C LEU A 186 3.26 3.48 8.71
N VAL A 187 3.16 2.17 8.91
CA VAL A 187 2.84 1.22 7.83
C VAL A 187 1.34 0.91 7.76
N TYR A 188 0.67 0.79 8.90
CA TYR A 188 -0.72 0.31 8.92
C TYR A 188 -1.73 1.43 9.11
N ILE A 189 -1.44 2.43 9.96
CA ILE A 189 -2.43 3.46 10.31
C ILE A 189 -2.36 4.64 9.34
N ILE A 190 -1.21 5.31 9.27
CA ILE A 190 -1.06 6.58 8.52
C ILE A 190 -1.43 6.44 7.03
N PRO A 191 -0.96 5.43 6.27
CA PRO A 191 -1.28 5.32 4.85
C PRO A 191 -2.78 5.07 4.58
N ARG A 192 -3.44 4.34 5.50
CA ARG A 192 -4.88 4.04 5.40
C ARG A 192 -5.74 5.26 5.70
N PHE A 193 -5.31 6.14 6.60
CA PHE A 193 -5.98 7.42 6.86
C PHE A 193 -5.77 8.44 5.74
N LEU A 194 -4.56 8.49 5.18
CA LEU A 194 -4.21 9.46 4.16
C LEU A 194 -4.86 9.16 2.81
N SER A 195 -5.14 7.89 2.50
CA SER A 195 -5.80 7.52 1.24
C SER A 195 -7.18 8.18 1.09
N PRO A 196 -8.15 8.03 2.02
CA PRO A 196 -9.42 8.77 1.97
C PRO A 196 -9.26 10.28 2.01
N MET A 197 -8.29 10.83 2.74
CA MET A 197 -8.06 12.28 2.75
C MET A 197 -7.62 12.79 1.38
N ILE A 198 -6.65 12.13 0.75
CA ILE A 198 -6.10 12.55 -0.53
C ILE A 198 -7.15 12.42 -1.64
N TYR A 199 -7.93 11.34 -1.66
CA TYR A 199 -8.99 11.17 -2.66
C TYR A 199 -10.25 11.99 -2.33
N GLY A 200 -10.65 12.07 -1.06
CA GLY A 200 -11.86 12.76 -0.61
C GLY A 200 -11.77 14.28 -0.64
N PHE A 201 -10.66 14.89 -0.18
CA PHE A 201 -10.49 16.35 -0.25
C PHE A 201 -10.28 16.86 -1.68
N ARG A 202 -9.88 15.98 -2.60
CA ARG A 202 -9.76 16.29 -4.02
C ARG A 202 -11.11 16.34 -4.73
N ASP A 203 -12.12 15.65 -4.21
CA ASP A 203 -13.47 15.69 -4.74
C ASP A 203 -14.19 17.00 -4.33
N GLU A 204 -14.50 17.84 -5.32
CA GLU A 204 -15.13 19.15 -5.07
C GLU A 204 -16.53 19.04 -4.45
N LYS A 205 -17.28 17.97 -4.74
CA LYS A 205 -18.60 17.76 -4.15
C LYS A 205 -18.43 17.37 -2.68
N PHE A 206 -17.56 16.40 -2.39
CA PHE A 206 -17.25 16.00 -1.02
C PHE A 206 -16.78 17.18 -0.17
N ARG A 207 -15.83 17.98 -0.69
CA ARG A 207 -15.33 19.19 -0.02
C ARG A 207 -16.45 20.20 0.27
N LYS A 208 -17.36 20.45 -0.68
CA LYS A 208 -18.51 21.35 -0.49
C LYS A 208 -19.47 20.85 0.59
N TYR A 209 -19.77 19.55 0.63
CA TYR A 209 -20.62 18.96 1.68
C TYR A 209 -19.95 19.02 3.05
N TRP A 210 -18.66 18.68 3.13
CA TRP A 210 -17.89 18.73 4.37
C TRP A 210 -17.84 20.14 4.95
N LEU A 211 -17.50 21.15 4.13
CA LEU A 211 -17.49 22.55 4.56
C LEU A 211 -18.87 23.02 5.02
N ARG A 212 -19.96 22.67 4.32
CA ARG A 212 -21.32 23.00 4.76
C ARG A 212 -21.67 22.37 6.10
N TYR A 213 -21.26 21.12 6.35
CA TYR A 213 -21.50 20.44 7.63
C TYR A 213 -20.78 21.14 8.79
N PHE A 214 -19.51 21.52 8.63
CA PHE A 214 -18.76 22.23 9.68
C PHE A 214 -19.25 23.66 9.89
N VAL A 215 -19.57 24.39 8.81
CA VAL A 215 -20.13 25.75 8.91
C VAL A 215 -21.52 25.74 9.56
N SER A 216 -22.37 24.76 9.25
CA SER A 216 -23.68 24.58 9.89
C SER A 216 -23.58 24.18 11.36
N LYS A 217 -22.46 23.59 11.79
CA LYS A 217 -22.20 23.22 13.18
C LYS A 217 -21.52 24.34 13.98
N ALA A 218 -20.85 25.28 13.30
CA ALA A 218 -20.29 26.49 13.91
C ALA A 218 -21.34 27.61 14.12
N HIS A 219 -22.49 27.52 13.46
CA HIS A 219 -23.64 28.43 13.59
C HIS A 219 -24.76 27.91 14.50
N LYS A 220 -24.53 26.82 15.25
CA LYS A 220 -25.39 26.30 16.30
C LYS A 220 -24.63 26.35 17.62
#